data_AF-A0A925WCB1-F1
#
_entry.id   AF-A0A925WCB1-F1
#
_cell.length_a   1.000
_cell.length_b   1.000
_cell.length_c   1.000
_cell.angle_alpha   90.00
_cell.angle_beta   90.00
_cell.angle_gamma   90.00
#
_symmetry.space_group_name_H-M   'P 1'
#
loop_
_entity.id
_entity.type
_entity.pdbx_description
1 polymer ?
#
loop_
_entity_poly.entity_id
_entity_poly.type
_entity_poly.pdbx_seq_one_letter_code
_entity_poly.pdbx_strand_id
1 'polypeptide(L)'
;MVATAPRTGTGPSVPSEGRRTGVLSGGSPRLAALFMAPAVLLLITFLVYPTGYSIVRSLFDARGEEFVGLGNYATAFTDGRTLVALRNNVIWVVVAPTLVTAIGLVLAVLTERIRWAAAFRLVMFMPLAISLVASGIIFRLVFDEDPQRGVANAVVVAVHDTFASPSPYPGARARDAAQLADQDGALVLNGVVGADAAVALAMTGYPPDA
;
A
#
# COMPACT_ATOMS: atom_id res chain seq x y z
N MET A 1 -95.66 -1.31 2.25
CA MET A 1 -95.00 -1.07 3.55
C MET A 1 -93.65 -1.79 3.53
N VAL A 2 -92.56 -1.06 3.85
CA VAL A 2 -91.23 -1.54 4.29
C VAL A 2 -90.37 -2.25 3.22
N ALA A 3 -89.06 -2.04 3.04
CA ALA A 3 -88.07 -1.00 3.35
C ALA A 3 -86.77 -1.38 2.59
N THR A 4 -85.96 -0.37 2.27
CA THR A 4 -84.61 -0.36 1.70
C THR A 4 -83.56 -1.21 2.45
N ALA A 5 -82.62 -1.85 1.72
CA ALA A 5 -81.14 -1.76 1.85
C ALA A 5 -80.42 -3.01 1.25
N PRO A 6 -79.07 -3.05 1.13
CA PRO A 6 -78.27 -2.38 0.13
C PRO A 6 -77.41 -3.36 -0.72
N ARG A 7 -76.87 -2.87 -1.84
CA ARG A 7 -75.83 -3.58 -2.61
C ARG A 7 -74.52 -3.60 -1.81
N THR A 8 -74.01 -4.79 -1.50
CA THR A 8 -72.70 -4.97 -0.87
C THR A 8 -71.79 -5.72 -1.83
N GLY A 9 -70.68 -5.07 -2.19
CA GLY A 9 -69.77 -5.51 -3.23
C GLY A 9 -69.00 -6.78 -2.87
N THR A 10 -68.65 -7.54 -3.92
CA THR A 10 -67.70 -8.65 -3.87
C THR A 10 -66.62 -8.38 -4.89
N GLY A 11 -65.64 -7.56 -4.53
CA GLY A 11 -64.33 -7.63 -5.17
C GLY A 11 -63.62 -8.91 -4.71
N PRO A 12 -62.76 -9.53 -5.55
CA PRO A 12 -62.04 -10.73 -5.15
C PRO A 12 -61.14 -10.43 -3.95
N SER A 13 -61.38 -11.12 -2.83
CA SER A 13 -60.54 -11.07 -1.65
C SER A 13 -59.20 -11.73 -1.97
N VAL A 14 -58.18 -10.91 -2.24
CA VAL A 14 -56.79 -11.39 -2.27
C VAL A 14 -56.48 -11.96 -0.88
N PRO A 15 -56.08 -13.24 -0.75
CA PRO A 15 -55.66 -13.75 0.54
C PRO A 15 -54.45 -12.95 1.00
N SER A 16 -54.59 -12.21 2.10
CA SER A 16 -53.45 -11.57 2.76
C SER A 16 -52.58 -12.69 3.33
N GLU A 17 -51.59 -13.12 2.56
CA GLU A 17 -50.60 -14.09 2.99
C GLU A 17 -49.82 -13.48 4.16
N GLY A 18 -50.22 -13.86 5.37
CA GLY A 18 -49.60 -13.42 6.60
C GLY A 18 -48.14 -13.80 6.59
N ARG A 19 -47.28 -12.81 6.34
CA ARG A 19 -45.82 -12.97 6.41
C ARG A 19 -45.45 -13.26 7.87
N ARG A 20 -45.48 -14.54 8.23
CA ARG A 20 -44.94 -15.04 9.49
C ARG A 20 -43.44 -14.80 9.44
N THR A 21 -42.99 -13.65 9.93
CA THR A 21 -41.62 -13.43 10.36
C THR A 21 -41.40 -14.32 11.58
N GLY A 22 -41.14 -15.60 11.33
CA GLY A 22 -40.66 -16.52 12.34
C GLY A 22 -39.32 -16.03 12.82
N VAL A 23 -39.30 -15.30 13.95
CA VAL A 23 -38.10 -15.09 14.72
C VAL A 23 -37.69 -16.46 15.22
N LEU A 24 -36.65 -17.04 14.61
CA LEU A 24 -36.06 -18.32 14.99
C LEU A 24 -35.66 -18.23 16.47
N SER A 25 -36.51 -18.78 17.32
CA SER A 25 -36.36 -18.80 18.77
C SER A 25 -35.19 -19.71 19.14
N GLY A 26 -34.17 -19.10 19.76
CA GLY A 26 -33.26 -19.69 20.75
C GLY A 26 -32.79 -21.12 20.51
N GLY A 27 -31.85 -21.32 19.59
CA GLY A 27 -31.00 -22.51 19.63
C GLY A 27 -30.28 -22.58 20.99
N SER A 28 -30.20 -23.76 21.60
CA SER A 28 -29.62 -23.87 22.95
C SER A 28 -28.18 -23.34 22.95
N PRO A 29 -27.78 -22.52 23.95
CA PRO A 29 -26.46 -21.89 23.98
C PRO A 29 -25.32 -22.93 24.02
N ARG A 30 -25.62 -24.15 24.47
CA ARG A 30 -24.68 -25.28 24.49
C ARG A 30 -24.37 -25.82 23.09
N LEU A 31 -25.37 -25.93 22.22
CA LEU A 31 -25.12 -26.29 20.82
C LEU A 31 -24.33 -25.18 20.12
N ALA A 32 -24.71 -23.91 20.29
CA ALA A 32 -23.95 -22.79 19.73
C ALA A 32 -22.48 -22.79 20.19
N ALA A 33 -22.23 -23.01 21.50
CA ALA A 33 -20.89 -23.12 22.05
C ALA A 33 -20.10 -24.31 21.47
N LEU A 34 -20.73 -25.47 21.28
CA LEU A 34 -20.08 -26.65 20.69
C LEU A 34 -19.69 -26.42 19.21
N PHE A 35 -20.53 -25.71 18.45
CA PHE A 35 -20.23 -25.33 17.06
C PHE A 35 -19.15 -24.23 16.98
N MET A 36 -19.09 -23.31 17.94
CA MET A 36 -18.05 -22.28 18.02
C MET A 36 -16.73 -22.81 18.59
N ALA A 37 -16.75 -23.85 19.42
CA ALA A 37 -15.59 -24.41 20.10
C ALA A 37 -14.37 -24.64 19.19
N PRO A 38 -14.47 -25.29 18.00
CA PRO A 38 -13.30 -25.48 17.14
C PRO A 38 -12.72 -24.16 16.61
N ALA A 39 -13.57 -23.20 16.25
CA ALA A 39 -13.12 -21.88 15.80
C ALA A 39 -12.41 -21.10 16.92
N VAL A 40 -12.98 -21.12 18.14
CA VAL A 40 -12.38 -20.47 19.30
C VAL A 40 -11.07 -21.14 19.69
N LEU A 41 -10.99 -22.47 19.64
CA LEU A 41 -9.76 -23.21 19.94
C LEU A 41 -8.63 -22.82 18.96
N LEU A 42 -8.94 -22.73 17.67
CA LEU A 42 -7.98 -22.27 16.66
C LEU A 42 -7.58 -20.82 16.91
N LEU A 43 -8.53 -19.93 17.20
CA LEU A 43 -8.24 -18.52 17.51
C LEU A 43 -7.34 -18.39 18.75
N ILE A 44 -7.60 -19.15 19.81
CA ILE A 44 -6.77 -19.12 21.01
C ILE A 44 -5.36 -19.63 20.69
N THR A 45 -5.26 -20.75 19.98
CA THR A 45 -3.97 -21.41 19.70
C THR A 45 -3.09 -20.58 18.75
N PHE A 46 -3.66 -20.02 17.69
CA PHE A 46 -2.89 -19.37 16.62
C PHE A 46 -2.80 -17.85 16.74
N LEU A 47 -3.68 -17.21 17.53
CA LEU A 47 -3.65 -15.76 17.73
C LEU A 47 -3.39 -15.40 19.19
N VAL A 48 -4.26 -15.83 20.11
CA VAL A 48 -4.22 -15.34 21.49
C VAL A 48 -2.96 -15.84 22.23
N TYR A 49 -2.61 -17.11 22.08
CA TYR A 49 -1.43 -17.70 22.70
C TYR A 49 -0.13 -17.01 22.25
N PRO A 50 0.20 -16.91 20.94
CA PRO A 50 1.43 -16.23 20.52
C PRO A 50 1.42 -14.73 20.84
N THR A 51 0.26 -14.06 20.81
CA THR A 51 0.16 -12.65 21.24
C THR A 51 0.45 -12.49 22.73
N GLY A 52 -0.17 -13.30 23.59
CA GLY A 52 0.07 -13.29 25.02
C GLY A 52 1.53 -13.63 25.35
N TYR A 53 2.08 -14.65 24.68
CA TYR A 53 3.50 -14.99 24.79
C TYR A 53 4.41 -13.83 24.39
N SER A 54 4.09 -13.12 23.30
CA SER A 54 4.85 -11.96 22.84
C SER A 54 4.78 -10.78 23.83
N ILE A 55 3.63 -10.55 24.46
CA ILE A 55 3.46 -9.52 25.50
C ILE A 55 4.27 -9.87 26.76
N VAL A 56 4.29 -11.15 27.17
CA VAL A 56 5.13 -11.55 28.31
C VAL A 56 6.60 -11.39 27.92
N ARG A 57 7.00 -11.86 26.74
CA ARG A 57 8.38 -11.76 26.24
C ARG A 57 8.87 -10.32 26.07
N SER A 58 8.00 -9.35 25.76
CA SER A 58 8.39 -7.95 25.64
C SER A 58 8.78 -7.31 26.97
N LEU A 59 8.48 -7.95 28.11
CA LEU A 59 8.90 -7.51 29.45
C LEU A 59 10.27 -8.06 29.86
N PHE A 60 10.84 -8.98 29.07
CA PHE A 60 12.18 -9.53 29.29
C PHE A 60 13.20 -8.89 28.35
N ASP A 61 14.48 -9.05 28.67
CA ASP A 61 15.57 -8.61 27.82
C ASP A 61 15.56 -9.31 26.44
N ALA A 62 16.45 -8.88 25.53
CA ALA A 62 16.50 -9.43 24.17
C ALA A 62 16.76 -10.95 24.13
N ARG A 63 17.41 -11.51 25.16
CA ARG A 63 17.66 -12.95 25.29
C ARG A 63 16.52 -13.70 25.98
N GLY A 64 15.65 -13.00 26.71
CA GLY A 64 14.56 -13.60 27.48
C GLY A 64 15.01 -14.17 28.83
N GLU A 65 16.18 -13.78 29.31
CA GLU A 65 16.81 -14.30 30.54
C GLU A 65 16.50 -13.42 31.75
N GLU A 66 16.41 -12.10 31.56
CA GLU A 66 16.19 -11.14 32.65
C GLU A 66 14.87 -10.37 32.46
N PHE A 67 14.11 -10.20 33.54
CA PHE A 67 12.89 -9.39 33.54
C PHE A 67 13.25 -7.90 33.64
N VAL A 68 13.09 -7.14 32.56
CA VAL A 68 13.40 -5.71 32.46
C VAL A 68 12.15 -4.82 32.61
N GLY A 69 10.98 -5.42 32.85
CA GLY A 69 9.71 -4.71 33.00
C GLY A 69 9.37 -3.88 31.76
N LEU A 70 9.15 -2.58 31.94
CA LEU A 70 8.81 -1.66 30.83
C LEU A 70 10.04 -1.01 30.16
N GLY A 71 11.27 -1.44 30.46
CA GLY A 71 12.49 -0.84 29.92
C GLY A 71 12.57 -0.86 28.38
N ASN A 72 12.09 -1.94 27.76
CA ASN A 72 12.01 -2.05 26.30
C ASN A 72 11.06 -1.01 25.69
N TYR A 73 9.92 -0.74 26.34
CA TYR A 73 8.96 0.26 25.87
C TYR A 73 9.52 1.67 26.01
N ALA A 74 10.15 1.99 27.14
CA ALA A 74 10.83 3.28 27.32
C ALA A 74 11.86 3.51 26.20
N THR A 75 12.69 2.51 25.92
CA THR A 75 13.71 2.56 24.86
C THR A 75 13.07 2.79 23.48
N ALA A 76 11.97 2.07 23.16
CA ALA A 76 11.24 2.21 21.90
C ALA A 76 10.66 3.62 21.70
N PHE A 77 10.24 4.29 22.78
CA PHE A 77 9.72 5.66 22.72
C PHE A 77 10.78 6.76 22.86
N THR A 78 12.03 6.42 23.16
CA THR A 78 13.15 7.39 23.22
C THR A 78 14.09 7.30 22.03
N ASP A 79 14.15 6.15 21.36
CA ASP A 79 15.01 5.97 20.20
C ASP A 79 14.46 6.72 18.97
N GLY A 80 15.25 7.67 18.46
CA GLY A 80 14.87 8.51 17.33
C GLY A 80 14.55 7.70 16.06
N ARG A 81 15.21 6.57 15.82
CA ARG A 81 14.91 5.72 14.66
C ARG A 81 13.55 5.05 14.79
N THR A 82 13.27 4.49 15.96
CA THR A 82 11.97 3.88 16.27
C THR A 82 10.84 4.91 16.16
N LEU A 83 11.03 6.13 16.68
CA LEU A 83 10.02 7.20 16.57
C LEU A 83 9.77 7.64 15.12
N VAL A 84 10.81 7.74 14.29
CA VAL A 84 10.65 8.05 12.86
C VAL A 84 9.87 6.94 12.16
N ALA A 85 10.19 5.68 12.42
CA ALA A 85 9.48 4.54 11.87
C ALA A 85 8.01 4.52 12.33
N LEU A 86 7.74 4.80 13.61
CA LEU A 86 6.38 4.86 14.15
C LEU A 86 5.58 6.00 13.51
N ARG A 87 6.15 7.20 13.41
CA ARG A 87 5.52 8.36 12.75
C ARG A 87 5.17 8.03 11.30
N ASN A 88 6.10 7.44 10.55
CA ASN A 88 5.86 7.07 9.15
C ASN A 88 4.76 6.02 9.02
N ASN A 89 4.73 5.02 9.90
CA ASN A 89 3.65 4.02 9.92
C ASN A 89 2.28 4.65 10.22
N VAL A 90 2.21 5.54 11.21
CA VAL A 90 0.96 6.24 11.55
C VAL A 90 0.48 7.10 10.38
N ILE A 91 1.38 7.83 9.73
CA ILE A 91 1.05 8.58 8.50
C ILE A 91 0.49 7.64 7.45
N TRP A 92 1.13 6.50 7.19
CA TRP A 92 0.68 5.53 6.19
C TRP A 92 -0.69 4.92 6.51
N VAL A 93 -0.93 4.51 7.77
CA VAL A 93 -2.20 3.92 8.22
C VAL A 93 -3.37 4.89 8.06
N VAL A 94 -3.13 6.20 8.17
CA VAL A 94 -4.18 7.21 8.00
C VAL A 94 -4.30 7.64 6.54
N VAL A 95 -3.20 8.04 5.92
CA VAL A 95 -3.20 8.68 4.60
C VAL A 95 -3.59 7.69 3.51
N ALA A 96 -3.00 6.49 3.48
CA ALA A 96 -3.23 5.57 2.37
C ALA A 96 -4.67 5.06 2.30
N PRO A 97 -5.31 4.55 3.38
CA PRO A 97 -6.71 4.17 3.33
C PRO A 97 -7.62 5.36 3.02
N THR A 98 -7.37 6.53 3.61
CA THR A 98 -8.18 7.73 3.35
C THR A 98 -8.16 8.12 1.87
N LEU A 99 -6.97 8.18 1.25
CA LEU A 99 -6.83 8.53 -0.16
C LEU A 99 -7.45 7.47 -1.08
N VAL A 100 -7.15 6.19 -0.84
CA VAL A 100 -7.67 5.10 -1.68
C VAL A 100 -9.19 5.00 -1.57
N THR A 101 -9.75 5.14 -0.37
CA THR A 101 -11.22 5.16 -0.18
C THR A 101 -11.85 6.39 -0.81
N ALA A 102 -11.28 7.59 -0.65
CA ALA A 102 -11.81 8.80 -1.26
C ALA A 102 -11.84 8.70 -2.79
N ILE A 103 -10.73 8.29 -3.40
CA ILE A 103 -10.63 8.07 -4.86
C ILE A 103 -11.59 6.98 -5.30
N GLY A 104 -11.65 5.86 -4.57
CA GLY A 104 -12.55 4.74 -4.86
C GLY A 104 -14.02 5.14 -4.84
N LEU A 105 -14.44 5.99 -3.89
CA LEU A 105 -15.80 6.52 -3.83
C LEU A 105 -16.11 7.46 -5.00
N VAL A 106 -15.18 8.37 -5.35
CA VAL A 106 -15.34 9.24 -6.53
C VAL A 106 -15.54 8.41 -7.79
N LEU A 107 -14.68 7.41 -8.01
CA LEU A 107 -14.77 6.51 -9.16
C LEU A 107 -16.06 5.67 -9.12
N ALA A 108 -16.49 5.19 -7.96
CA ALA A 108 -17.74 4.44 -7.81
C ALA A 108 -18.95 5.26 -8.26
N VAL A 109 -19.05 6.51 -7.84
CA VAL A 109 -20.14 7.43 -8.21
C VAL A 109 -20.09 7.78 -9.70
N LEU A 110 -18.92 8.07 -10.25
CA LEU A 110 -18.77 8.36 -11.68
C LEU A 110 -19.15 7.16 -12.55
N THR A 111 -18.81 5.96 -12.11
CA THR A 111 -19.05 4.72 -12.87
C THR A 111 -20.54 4.36 -12.95
N GLU A 112 -21.36 4.77 -11.97
CA GLU A 112 -22.81 4.48 -11.96
C GLU A 112 -23.54 5.07 -13.17
N ARG A 113 -22.98 6.13 -13.79
CA ARG A 113 -23.55 6.78 -14.98
C ARG A 113 -23.15 6.11 -16.30
N ILE A 114 -22.27 5.11 -16.29
CA ILE A 114 -21.66 4.52 -17.50
C ILE A 114 -22.45 3.28 -17.94
N ARG A 115 -22.82 3.22 -19.24
CA ARG A 115 -23.58 2.09 -19.82
C ARG A 115 -22.87 0.73 -19.72
N TRP A 116 -21.54 0.73 -19.59
CA TRP A 116 -20.68 -0.44 -19.41
C TRP A 116 -20.01 -0.49 -18.03
N ALA A 117 -20.68 0.03 -16.99
CA ALA A 117 -20.17 0.11 -15.61
C ALA A 117 -19.54 -1.20 -15.10
N ALA A 118 -20.10 -2.36 -15.47
CA ALA A 118 -19.59 -3.67 -15.07
C ALA A 118 -18.18 -3.95 -15.62
N ALA A 119 -17.92 -3.65 -16.88
CA ALA A 119 -16.60 -3.83 -17.49
C ALA A 119 -15.57 -2.89 -16.85
N PHE A 120 -15.95 -1.64 -16.58
CA PHE A 120 -15.08 -0.68 -15.91
C PHE A 120 -14.73 -1.10 -14.48
N ARG A 121 -15.71 -1.59 -13.70
CA ARG A 121 -15.47 -2.19 -12.37
C ARG A 121 -14.52 -3.37 -12.46
N LEU A 122 -14.68 -4.25 -13.44
CA LEU A 122 -13.81 -5.40 -13.61
C LEU A 122 -12.36 -4.99 -13.86
N VAL A 123 -12.11 -3.99 -14.71
CA VAL A 123 -10.75 -3.45 -14.94
C VAL A 123 -10.18 -2.79 -13.68
N MET A 124 -10.99 -2.02 -12.93
CA MET A 124 -10.55 -1.40 -11.67
C MET A 124 -10.21 -2.42 -10.58
N PHE A 125 -10.90 -3.56 -10.56
CA PHE A 125 -10.66 -4.63 -9.58
C PHE A 125 -9.66 -5.69 -10.07
N MET A 126 -9.33 -5.73 -11.36
CA MET A 126 -8.33 -6.64 -11.92
C MET A 126 -7.00 -6.62 -11.16
N PRO A 127 -6.46 -5.47 -10.70
CA PRO A 127 -5.23 -5.43 -9.93
C PRO A 127 -5.29 -6.19 -8.61
N LEU A 128 -6.47 -6.37 -8.00
CA LEU A 128 -6.61 -7.16 -6.76
C LEU A 128 -6.22 -8.63 -6.95
N ALA A 129 -6.24 -9.13 -8.19
CA ALA A 129 -5.78 -10.49 -8.51
C ALA A 129 -4.25 -10.60 -8.62
N ILE A 130 -3.53 -9.47 -8.70
CA ILE A 130 -2.08 -9.47 -8.81
C ILE A 130 -1.47 -9.73 -7.42
N SER A 131 -0.54 -10.68 -7.34
CA SER A 131 0.20 -10.97 -6.11
C SER A 131 1.05 -9.75 -5.69
N LEU A 132 1.17 -9.53 -4.38
CA LEU A 132 2.04 -8.51 -3.81
C LEU A 132 3.49 -8.66 -4.29
N VAL A 133 3.97 -9.90 -4.44
CA VAL A 133 5.32 -10.18 -4.93
C VAL A 133 5.48 -9.74 -6.39
N ALA A 134 4.50 -10.05 -7.25
CA ALA A 134 4.51 -9.65 -8.65
C ALA A 134 4.45 -8.13 -8.79
N SER A 135 3.60 -7.46 -8.01
CA SER A 135 3.55 -6.01 -7.95
C SER A 135 4.92 -5.42 -7.56
N GLY A 136 5.57 -5.98 -6.52
CA GLY A 136 6.91 -5.55 -6.11
C GLY A 136 7.96 -5.69 -7.22
N ILE A 137 7.92 -6.77 -7.99
CA ILE A 137 8.82 -6.96 -9.16
C ILE A 137 8.52 -5.94 -10.24
N ILE A 138 7.24 -5.69 -10.57
CA ILE A 138 6.85 -4.68 -11.57
C ILE A 138 7.37 -3.31 -11.15
N PHE A 139 7.14 -2.90 -9.90
CA PHE A 139 7.65 -1.61 -9.39
C PHE A 139 9.17 -1.54 -9.46
N ARG A 140 9.88 -2.60 -9.07
CA ARG A 140 11.35 -2.66 -9.19
C ARG A 140 11.82 -2.48 -10.63
N LEU A 141 11.16 -3.10 -11.61
CA LEU A 141 11.50 -2.97 -13.02
C LEU A 141 11.15 -1.59 -13.57
N VAL A 142 10.02 -1.02 -13.17
CA VAL A 142 9.59 0.32 -13.62
C VAL A 142 10.55 1.40 -13.12
N PHE A 143 11.02 1.26 -11.88
CA PHE A 143 11.92 2.20 -11.21
C PHE A 143 13.38 1.73 -11.20
N ASP A 144 13.76 0.85 -12.13
CA ASP A 144 15.16 0.45 -12.29
C ASP A 144 16.01 1.67 -12.66
N GLU A 145 17.19 1.78 -12.05
CA GLU A 145 18.08 2.93 -12.23
C GLU A 145 18.61 3.04 -13.66
N ASP A 146 18.80 1.91 -14.34
CA ASP A 146 19.23 1.87 -15.73
C ASP A 146 18.08 2.28 -16.65
N PRO A 147 18.17 3.42 -17.39
CA PRO A 147 17.12 3.89 -18.29
C PRO A 147 16.79 2.90 -19.43
N GLN A 148 17.67 1.94 -19.74
CA GLN A 148 17.39 0.92 -20.75
C GLN A 148 16.43 -0.17 -20.23
N ARG A 149 16.30 -0.30 -18.91
CA ARG A 149 15.47 -1.31 -18.22
C ARG A 149 14.30 -0.65 -17.48
N GLY A 150 14.55 0.50 -16.86
CA GLY A 150 13.61 1.29 -16.07
C GLY A 150 12.72 2.16 -16.94
N VAL A 151 11.44 1.77 -17.07
CA VAL A 151 10.47 2.51 -17.89
C VAL A 151 10.29 3.96 -17.41
N ALA A 152 10.26 4.19 -16.09
CA ALA A 152 10.10 5.54 -15.55
C ALA A 152 11.30 6.43 -15.90
N ASN A 153 12.51 5.90 -15.73
CA ASN A 153 13.74 6.64 -16.05
C ASN A 153 13.92 6.84 -17.56
N ALA A 154 13.55 5.86 -18.38
CA ALA A 154 13.52 5.99 -19.83
C ALA A 154 12.65 7.18 -20.28
N VAL A 155 11.45 7.33 -19.71
CA VAL A 155 10.55 8.45 -20.02
C VAL A 155 11.18 9.78 -19.60
N VAL A 156 11.79 9.85 -18.41
CA VAL A 156 12.45 11.07 -17.93
C VAL A 156 13.61 11.47 -18.84
N VAL A 157 14.46 10.52 -19.22
CA VAL A 157 15.59 10.76 -20.14
C VAL A 157 15.08 11.17 -21.52
N ALA A 158 14.06 10.51 -22.07
CA ALA A 158 13.49 10.87 -23.36
C ALA A 158 12.93 12.31 -23.39
N VAL A 159 12.26 12.72 -22.30
CA VAL A 159 11.79 14.10 -22.15
C VAL A 159 12.96 15.06 -22.01
N HIS A 160 13.96 14.73 -21.17
CA HIS A 160 15.16 15.54 -20.99
C HIS A 160 15.90 15.76 -22.31
N ASP A 161 16.14 14.69 -23.08
CA ASP A 161 16.88 14.71 -24.34
C ASP A 161 16.13 15.45 -25.45
N THR A 162 14.83 15.71 -25.27
CA THR A 162 14.05 16.60 -26.16
C THR A 162 14.39 18.08 -25.92
N PHE A 163 14.80 18.45 -24.70
CA PHE A 163 15.06 19.84 -24.31
C PHE A 163 16.54 20.15 -24.06
N ALA A 164 17.38 19.13 -23.93
CA ALA A 164 18.82 19.24 -23.70
C ALA A 164 19.56 18.23 -24.59
N SER A 165 20.71 18.61 -25.14
CA SER A 165 21.53 17.70 -25.94
C SER A 165 22.00 16.50 -25.10
N PRO A 166 21.93 15.25 -25.61
CA PRO A 166 22.40 14.08 -24.90
C PRO A 166 23.86 14.25 -24.47
N SER A 167 24.15 14.11 -23.18
CA SER A 167 25.54 14.05 -22.71
C SER A 167 26.18 12.74 -23.21
N PRO A 168 27.40 12.77 -23.77
CA PRO A 168 28.10 11.56 -24.22
C PRO A 168 28.32 10.51 -23.14
N TYR A 169 28.22 10.90 -21.86
CA TYR A 169 28.43 10.06 -20.69
C TYR A 169 27.18 10.04 -19.78
N PRO A 170 26.13 9.31 -20.18
CA PRO A 170 24.90 9.24 -19.40
C PRO A 170 25.16 8.65 -18.01
N GLY A 171 24.84 9.42 -16.96
CA GLY A 171 25.01 9.02 -15.56
C GLY A 171 26.33 9.45 -14.90
N ALA A 172 27.30 9.93 -15.67
CA ALA A 172 28.55 10.46 -15.11
C ALA A 172 28.28 11.81 -14.41
N ARG A 173 28.50 11.85 -13.09
CA ARG A 173 28.39 13.07 -12.28
C ARG A 173 29.69 13.36 -11.56
N ALA A 174 30.13 14.62 -11.55
CA ALA A 174 31.27 15.03 -10.74
C ALA A 174 30.96 14.77 -9.25
N ARG A 175 31.80 13.96 -8.59
CA ARG A 175 31.79 13.72 -7.14
C ARG A 175 32.17 14.99 -6.38
N ASP A 176 33.11 15.75 -6.95
CA ASP A 176 33.64 17.00 -6.40
C ASP A 176 33.51 18.14 -7.41
N ALA A 177 32.53 19.02 -7.17
CA ALA A 177 32.30 20.23 -7.97
C ALA A 177 33.44 21.28 -7.85
N ALA A 178 34.38 21.08 -6.92
CA ALA A 178 35.53 21.97 -6.76
C ALA A 178 36.55 21.83 -7.90
N GLN A 179 36.64 20.65 -8.53
CA GLN A 179 37.64 20.38 -9.58
C GLN A 179 37.06 20.45 -10.99
N LEU A 180 35.77 20.14 -11.15
CA LEU A 180 35.08 20.05 -12.44
C LEU A 180 33.92 21.04 -12.50
N ALA A 181 33.88 21.87 -13.54
CA ALA A 181 32.74 22.71 -13.91
C ALA A 181 32.00 22.09 -15.10
N ASP A 182 30.67 22.14 -15.06
CA ASP A 182 29.84 21.82 -16.22
C ASP A 182 29.75 23.04 -17.14
N GLN A 183 30.17 22.89 -18.39
CA GLN A 183 30.02 23.90 -19.45
C GLN A 183 29.34 23.25 -20.65
N ASP A 184 28.08 23.63 -20.89
CA ASP A 184 27.27 23.16 -22.00
C ASP A 184 27.23 21.62 -22.15
N GLY A 185 27.18 20.89 -21.03
CA GLY A 185 27.12 19.43 -20.98
C GLY A 185 28.48 18.72 -21.03
N ALA A 186 29.58 19.46 -21.03
CA ALA A 186 30.94 18.96 -20.89
C ALA A 186 31.51 19.29 -19.50
N LEU A 187 32.12 18.29 -18.83
CA LEU A 187 32.84 18.50 -17.58
C LEU A 187 34.26 18.98 -17.88
N VAL A 188 34.54 20.24 -17.56
CA VAL A 188 35.83 20.91 -17.75
C VAL A 188 36.51 21.11 -16.41
N LEU A 189 37.84 20.98 -16.35
CA LEU A 189 38.60 21.25 -15.13
C LEU A 189 38.63 22.76 -14.83
N ASN A 190 38.46 23.12 -13.55
CA ASN A 190 38.53 24.52 -13.09
C ASN A 190 39.95 25.13 -13.17
N GLY A 191 40.97 24.32 -13.48
CA GLY A 191 42.37 24.74 -13.57
C GLY A 191 43.06 24.17 -14.81
N VAL A 192 44.12 24.87 -15.24
CA VAL A 192 44.98 24.43 -16.34
C VAL A 192 45.89 23.31 -15.84
N VAL A 193 45.92 22.19 -16.57
CA VAL A 193 46.76 21.02 -16.27
C VAL A 193 47.88 20.94 -17.31
N GLY A 194 49.12 20.69 -16.85
CA GLY A 194 50.26 20.47 -17.74
C GLY A 194 50.11 19.18 -18.54
N ALA A 195 50.67 19.13 -19.75
CA ALA A 195 50.58 17.96 -20.65
C ALA A 195 51.24 16.69 -20.07
N ASP A 196 52.01 16.82 -19.00
CA ASP A 196 52.74 15.78 -18.27
C ASP A 196 52.09 15.38 -16.93
N ALA A 197 50.98 16.02 -16.54
CA ALA A 197 50.33 15.80 -15.26
C ALA A 197 49.09 14.90 -15.37
N ALA A 198 49.07 13.81 -14.59
CA ALA A 198 47.88 12.98 -14.44
C ALA A 198 46.91 13.62 -13.44
N VAL A 199 45.64 13.76 -13.82
CA VAL A 199 44.57 14.29 -12.96
C VAL A 199 43.49 13.24 -12.76
N ALA A 200 43.17 12.97 -11.49
CA ALA A 200 42.08 12.08 -11.13
C ALA A 200 40.75 12.82 -11.34
N LEU A 201 39.95 12.35 -12.29
CA LEU A 201 38.59 12.84 -12.48
C LEU A 201 37.71 12.18 -11.42
N ALA A 202 37.33 12.95 -10.40
CA ALA A 202 36.40 12.49 -9.37
C ALA A 202 34.98 12.42 -9.96
N MET A 203 34.69 11.40 -10.77
CA MET A 203 33.38 11.13 -11.34
C MET A 203 32.70 9.97 -10.60
N THR A 204 31.36 9.98 -10.56
CA THR A 204 30.49 8.93 -10.04
C THR A 204 29.53 8.51 -11.14
N GLY A 205 29.06 7.25 -11.11
CA GLY A 205 28.14 6.72 -12.12
C GLY A 205 28.82 6.06 -13.33
N TYR A 206 30.14 5.87 -13.31
CA TYR A 206 30.86 5.04 -14.27
C TYR A 206 31.25 3.69 -13.63
N PRO A 207 30.88 2.53 -14.20
CA PRO A 207 31.34 1.24 -13.70
C PRO A 207 32.86 1.10 -13.84
N PRO A 208 33.58 0.56 -12.84
CA PRO A 208 35.06 0.58 -12.81
C PRO A 208 35.76 -0.25 -13.88
N ASP A 209 35.05 -1.07 -14.67
CA ASP A 209 35.64 -1.89 -15.73
C ASP A 209 34.71 -1.89 -16.97
N ALA A 210 35.12 -1.17 -18.02
CA ALA A 210 34.65 -1.34 -19.40
C ALA A 210 35.88 -1.52 -20.30
#